data_AF-A0A815UGA9-F1
#
_entry.id   AF-A0A815UGA9-F1
#
_cell.length_a   1.000
_cell.length_b   1.000
_cell.length_c   1.000
_cell.angle_alpha   90.00
_cell.angle_beta   90.00
_cell.angle_gamma   90.00
#
_symmetry.space_group_name_H-M   'P 1'
#
loop_
_entity.id
_entity.type
_entity.pdbx_description
1 polymer ?
#
loop_
_entity_poly.entity_id
_entity_poly.type
_entity_poly.pdbx_seq_one_letter_code
_entity_poly.pdbx_strand_id
1 'polypeptide(L)' 'MWPENGEINLVSLLGSNPTMIRSSVCTKSNNPLRDNIPINMAEVPDANTQFKTYTLLWSPDQIEMFVRLNDTDS' A
#
# COMPACT_ATOMS: atom_id res chain seq x y z
N MET A 1 -3.95 16.58 13.98
CA MET A 1 -5.19 15.97 13.45
C MET A 1 -4.89 15.42 12.06
N TRP A 2 -5.58 14.41 11.56
CA TRP A 2 -5.37 13.95 10.19
C TRP A 2 -5.73 15.06 9.17
N PRO A 3 -4.96 15.25 8.07
CA PRO A 3 -3.80 14.46 7.62
C PRO A 3 -2.43 14.98 8.10
N GLU A 4 -2.39 15.93 9.05
CA GLU A 4 -1.14 16.57 9.52
C GLU A 4 -0.12 15.59 10.08
N ASN A 5 -0.59 14.52 10.74
CA ASN A 5 0.28 13.50 11.33
C ASN A 5 0.57 12.34 10.37
N GLY A 6 0.09 12.42 9.14
CA GLY A 6 0.24 11.41 8.10
C GLY A 6 -0.60 10.15 8.31
N GLU A 7 -0.61 9.31 7.27
CA GLU A 7 -1.18 7.96 7.25
C GLU A 7 -0.44 7.17 6.17
N ILE A 8 -0.12 5.91 6.46
CA ILE A 8 0.50 5.00 5.48
C ILE A 8 -0.46 3.84 5.24
N ASN A 9 -0.95 3.73 4.01
CA ASN A 9 -1.72 2.58 3.55
C ASN A 9 -0.76 1.59 2.89
N LEU A 10 -0.34 0.58 3.64
CA LEU A 10 0.53 -0.48 3.10
C LEU A 10 -0.19 -1.29 2.01
N VAL A 11 -1.46 -1.62 2.25
CA VAL A 11 -2.33 -2.31 1.29
C VAL A 11 -3.75 -1.77 1.40
N SER A 12 -4.35 -1.51 0.24
CA SER A 12 -5.78 -1.36 0.06
C SER A 12 -6.21 -2.19 -1.14
N LEU A 13 -7.25 -2.99 -0.96
CA LEU A 13 -7.89 -3.74 -2.03
C LEU A 13 -9.11 -2.97 -2.54
N LEU A 14 -9.32 -2.98 -3.85
CA LEU A 14 -10.58 -2.57 -4.43
C LEU A 14 -11.46 -3.80 -4.62
N GLY A 15 -12.68 -3.78 -4.06
CA GLY A 15 -13.64 -4.87 -4.27
C GLY A 15 -13.97 -5.11 -5.75
N SER A 16 -13.87 -4.08 -6.60
CA SER A 16 -14.08 -4.19 -8.05
C SER A 16 -12.93 -4.84 -8.81
N ASN A 17 -11.72 -4.89 -8.23
CA ASN A 17 -10.56 -5.58 -8.79
C ASN A 17 -9.72 -6.19 -7.65
N PRO A 18 -10.10 -7.38 -7.17
CA PRO A 18 -9.51 -7.98 -5.96
C PRO A 18 -8.10 -8.53 -6.17
N THR A 19 -7.58 -8.55 -7.40
CA THR A 19 -6.19 -8.95 -7.72
C THR A 19 -5.25 -7.75 -7.81
N MET A 20 -5.76 -6.53 -7.67
CA MET A 20 -4.95 -5.31 -7.71
C MET A 20 -4.89 -4.66 -6.32
N ILE A 21 -3.68 -4.61 -5.76
CA ILE A 21 -3.43 -3.91 -4.51
C ILE A 21 -3.03 -2.45 -4.79
N ARG A 22 -3.32 -1.59 -3.81
CA ARG A 22 -2.89 -0.19 -3.78
C ARG A 22 -2.09 0.08 -2.52
N SER A 23 -1.10 0.96 -2.64
CA SER A 23 -0.41 1.54 -1.50
C SER A 23 -0.36 3.06 -1.64
N SER A 24 -0.41 3.78 -0.53
CA SER A 24 -0.33 5.24 -0.53
C SER A 24 0.31 5.79 0.76
N VAL A 25 0.88 6.99 0.64
CA VAL A 25 1.35 7.77 1.79
C VAL A 25 0.61 9.10 1.79
N CYS A 26 -0.18 9.31 2.84
CA CYS A 26 -0.92 10.53 3.10
C CYS A 26 -0.07 11.44 3.99
N THR A 27 -0.01 12.72 3.62
CA THR A 27 0.64 13.79 4.38
C THR A 27 -0.24 15.04 4.33
N LYS A 28 0.13 16.07 5.08
CA LYS A 28 -0.51 17.39 4.95
C LYS A 28 -0.56 17.91 3.51
N SER A 29 0.51 17.74 2.73
CA SER A 29 0.59 18.25 1.36
C SER A 29 -0.10 17.34 0.34
N ASN A 30 -0.07 16.03 0.58
CA ASN A 30 -0.54 14.99 -0.34
C ASN A 30 -1.60 14.11 0.35
N ASN A 31 -2.88 14.35 0.10
CA ASN A 31 -3.97 13.65 0.79
C ASN A 31 -5.27 13.64 -0.03
N PRO A 32 -6.24 12.78 0.28
CA PRO A 32 -7.45 12.67 -0.53
C PRO A 32 -8.40 13.86 -0.37
N LEU A 33 -8.25 14.75 0.64
CA LEU A 33 -9.02 16.00 0.68
C LEU A 33 -8.56 17.03 -0.37
N ARG A 34 -7.40 16.79 -0.98
CA ARG A 34 -6.78 17.65 -2.01
C ARG A 34 -6.71 16.96 -3.38
N ASP A 35 -7.30 15.77 -3.51
CA ASP A 35 -7.30 14.97 -4.74
C ASP A 35 -5.92 14.72 -5.36
N ASN A 36 -4.87 14.68 -4.53
CA ASN A 36 -3.48 14.59 -4.98
C ASN A 36 -2.66 13.51 -4.26
N ILE A 37 -3.31 12.56 -3.61
CA ILE A 37 -2.62 11.47 -2.92
C ILE A 37 -1.90 10.56 -3.94
N PRO A 38 -0.59 10.30 -3.79
CA PRO A 38 0.13 9.33 -4.60
C PRO A 38 -0.40 7.91 -4.33
N ILE A 39 -0.77 7.20 -5.40
CA ILE A 39 -1.21 5.81 -5.35
C ILE A 39 -0.28 4.98 -6.22
N ASN A 40 0.36 3.98 -5.63
CA ASN A 40 1.04 2.92 -6.36
C ASN A 40 0.11 1.72 -6.48
N MET A 41 0.24 0.96 -7.57
CA MET A 41 -0.56 -0.24 -7.84
C MET A 41 0.34 -1.40 -8.23
N ALA A 42 -0.04 -2.60 -7.80
CA ALA A 42 0.60 -3.85 -8.21
C ALA A 42 -0.46 -4.94 -8.40
N GLU A 43 -0.26 -5.80 -9.41
CA GLU A 43 -1.06 -6.99 -9.59
C GLU A 43 -0.52 -8.13 -8.72
N VAL A 44 -1.41 -8.72 -7.93
CA VAL A 44 -1.18 -9.85 -7.03
C VAL A 44 -2.36 -10.80 -7.25
N PRO A 45 -2.24 -11.79 -8.18
CA PRO A 45 -3.36 -12.57 -8.72
C PRO A 45 -4.26 -13.29 -7.71
N ASP A 46 -3.80 -13.47 -6.48
CA ASP A 46 -4.44 -14.21 -5.40
C ASP A 46 -4.48 -13.42 -4.08
N ALA A 47 -4.35 -12.09 -4.12
CA ALA A 47 -4.36 -11.22 -2.93
C ALA A 47 -5.61 -11.36 -2.05
N ASN A 48 -6.73 -11.81 -2.62
CA ASN A 48 -8.01 -12.00 -1.92
C ASN A 48 -8.31 -13.46 -1.56
N THR A 49 -7.46 -14.41 -1.96
CA THR A 49 -7.70 -15.85 -1.75
C THR A 49 -6.56 -16.54 -1.01
N GLN A 50 -5.36 -15.96 -0.99
CA GLN A 50 -4.19 -16.49 -0.29
C GLN A 50 -3.57 -15.44 0.63
N PHE A 51 -2.93 -15.92 1.70
CA PHE A 51 -2.13 -15.04 2.54
C PHE A 51 -0.95 -14.48 1.75
N LYS A 52 -0.57 -13.25 2.08
CA LYS A 52 0.61 -12.57 1.52
C LYS A 52 1.36 -11.88 2.63
N THR A 53 2.68 -11.86 2.49
CA THR A 53 3.53 -11.05 3.36
C THR A 53 3.71 -9.67 2.73
N TYR A 54 3.17 -8.65 3.39
CA TYR A 54 3.37 -7.25 3.05
C TYR A 54 4.40 -6.64 4.00
N THR A 55 5.46 -6.06 3.45
CA THR A 55 6.57 -5.50 4.23
C THR A 55 6.64 -4.00 4.01
N LEU A 56 6.80 -3.26 5.10
CA LEU A 56 7.10 -1.83 5.10
C LEU A 56 8.44 -1.62 5.77
N LEU A 57 9.37 -0.98 5.06
CA LEU A 57 10.61 -0.46 5.61
C LEU A 57 10.50 1.05 5.68
N TRP A 58 10.74 1.62 6.86
CA TRP A 58 10.68 3.05 7.08
C TRP A 58 11.97 3.53 7.72
N SER A 59 12.62 4.48 7.05
CA SER A 59 13.75 5.23 7.55
C SER A 59 13.45 6.74 7.51
N PRO A 60 14.29 7.59 8.12
CA PRO A 60 14.16 9.04 7.98
C PRO A 60 14.17 9.52 6.53
N ASP A 61 14.82 8.78 5.62
CA ASP A 61 15.04 9.20 4.23
C ASP A 61 13.98 8.64 3.26
N GLN A 62 13.41 7.47 3.55
CA GLN A 62 12.47 6.81 2.63
C GLN A 62 11.50 5.83 3.30
N ILE A 63 10.41 5.57 2.58
CA ILE A 63 9.47 4.47 2.86
C ILE A 63 9.48 3.55 1.64
N GLU A 64 9.72 2.27 1.88
CA GLU A 64 9.67 1.22 0.86
C GLU A 64 8.60 0.19 1.23
N MET A 65 7.84 -0.28 0.24
CA MET A 65 6.75 -1.22 0.43
C MET A 65 6.90 -2.39 -0.54
N PHE A 66 6.75 -3.60 -0.02
CA PHE A 66 6.95 -4.84 -0.77
C PHE A 66 5.79 -5.80 -0.53
N VAL A 67 5.45 -6.57 -1.56
CA VAL A 67 4.59 -7.75 -1.45
C VAL A 67 5.38 -8.97 -1.92
N ARG A 68 5.36 -10.04 -1.13
CA ARG A 68 5.90 -11.34 -1.55
C ARG A 68 4.89 -12.04 -2.45
N LEU A 69 5.27 -12.28 -3.71
CA LEU A 69 4.38 -12.91 -4.70
C LEU A 69 4.32 -14.44 -4.56
N ASN A 70 5.45 -15.08 -4.25
CA ASN A 70 5.57 -16.53 -4.11
C ASN A 70 5.99 -16.91 -2.69
N ASP A 71 5.22 -17.80 -2.07
CA ASP A 71 5.67 -18.54 -0.89
C ASP A 71 6.28 -19.84 -1.39
N THR A 72 7.57 -19.79 -1.79
CA THR A 72 8.36 -21.02 -1.80
C THR A 72 8.73 -21.27 -0.35
N ASP A 73 7.99 -22.15 0.32
CA ASP A 73 8.47 -22.82 1.52
C ASP A 73 9.77 -23.55 1.13
N SER A 74 10.90 -22.96 1.52
CA SER A 74 12.22 -23.61 1.51
C SER A 74 12.50 -24.20 2.87
#